data_AF-A0AAU2AJ46-F1
#
_entry.id   AF-A0AAU2AJ46-F1
#
_cell.length_a   1.000
_cell.length_b   1.000
_cell.length_c   1.000
_cell.angle_alpha   90.00
_cell.angle_beta   90.00
_cell.angle_gamma   90.00
#
_symmetry.space_group_name_H-M   'P 1'
#
loop_
_entity.id
_entity.type
_entity.pdbx_description
1 polymer ?
#
loop_
_entity_poly.entity_id
_entity_poly.type
_entity_poly.pdbx_seq_one_letter_code
_entity_poly.pdbx_strand_id
1 'polypeptide(L)'
;MTDLIDRLIAWVSALLIPPSTHHRTPPPTTPPPARATLPTHRSPYGPDANAPLDGTATRSVRPYLTAHEQRLRRRESAMATLGLDMPGPYWIHGMEAA
;
A
#
# COMPACT_ATOMS: atom_id res chain seq x y z
N MET A 1 -3.73 33.14 14.56
CA MET A 1 -3.80 32.69 13.14
C MET A 1 -3.96 31.18 13.02
N THR A 2 -3.40 30.41 13.95
CA THR A 2 -3.60 28.97 14.12
C THR A 2 -5.05 28.59 14.40
N ASP A 3 -5.81 29.45 15.11
CA ASP A 3 -7.21 29.17 15.48
C ASP A 3 -8.13 28.98 14.26
N LEU A 4 -7.83 29.66 13.14
CA LEU A 4 -8.62 29.57 11.91
C LEU A 4 -8.30 28.28 11.16
N ILE A 5 -7.06 27.80 11.25
CA ILE A 5 -6.61 26.53 10.68
C ILE A 5 -7.22 25.37 11.48
N ASP A 6 -7.17 25.43 12.81
CA ASP A 6 -7.73 24.39 13.68
C ASP A 6 -9.25 24.25 13.48
N ARG A 7 -9.94 25.38 13.33
CA ARG A 7 -11.38 25.41 13.04
C ARG A 7 -11.72 24.86 11.66
N LEU A 8 -10.88 25.12 10.65
CA LEU A 8 -11.05 24.56 9.30
C LEU A 8 -10.88 23.03 9.31
N ILE A 9 -9.83 22.54 9.99
CA ILE A 9 -9.53 21.10 10.11
C ILE A 9 -10.68 20.37 10.82
N ALA A 10 -11.20 20.94 11.92
CA ALA A 10 -12.34 20.37 12.63
C ALA A 10 -13.60 20.28 11.74
N TRP A 11 -13.86 21.31 10.93
CA TRP A 11 -15.02 21.35 10.04
C TRP A 11 -14.92 20.30 8.91
N VAL A 12 -13.75 20.16 8.29
CA VAL A 12 -13.52 19.16 7.24
C VAL A 12 -13.59 17.74 7.81
N SER A 13 -13.05 17.51 9.01
CA SER A 13 -13.06 16.19 9.65
C SER A 13 -14.48 15.72 9.99
N ALA A 14 -15.36 16.64 10.41
CA ALA A 14 -16.76 16.33 10.68
C ALA A 14 -17.56 15.95 9.42
N LEU A 15 -17.15 16.45 8.25
CA LEU A 15 -17.79 16.12 6.97
C LEU A 15 -17.37 14.73 6.45
N LEU A 16 -16.12 14.34 6.72
CA LEU A 16 -15.52 13.14 6.13
C LEU A 16 -15.63 11.89 7.01
N ILE A 17 -15.83 12.05 8.32
CA ILE A 17 -15.88 10.94 9.26
C ILE A 17 -17.34 10.68 9.65
N PRO A 18 -17.98 9.60 9.13
CA PRO A 18 -19.29 9.23 9.59
C PRO A 18 -19.24 8.90 11.10
N PRO A 19 -20.23 9.35 11.90
CA PRO A 19 -20.25 9.03 13.32
C PRO A 19 -20.29 7.51 13.48
N SER A 20 -19.19 6.95 14.01
CA SER A 20 -19.09 5.51 14.22
C SER A 20 -19.96 5.12 15.41
N THR A 21 -21.23 4.85 15.17
CA THR A 21 -22.10 4.17 16.13
C THR A 21 -21.69 2.70 16.21
N HIS A 22 -20.60 2.43 16.92
CA HIS A 22 -20.27 1.08 17.35
C HIS A 22 -21.19 0.71 18.51
N HIS A 23 -22.41 0.27 18.20
CA HIS A 23 -23.20 -0.52 19.14
C HIS A 23 -22.53 -1.89 19.27
N ARG A 24 -21.63 -1.99 20.24
CA ARG A 24 -20.98 -3.24 20.60
C ARG A 24 -21.91 -4.03 21.52
N THR A 25 -22.85 -4.75 20.93
CA THR A 25 -23.60 -5.78 21.65
C THR A 25 -22.65 -6.94 21.94
N PRO A 26 -22.43 -7.33 23.22
CA PRO A 26 -21.59 -8.49 23.51
C PRO A 26 -22.30 -9.78 23.05
N PRO A 27 -21.64 -10.67 22.31
CA PRO A 27 -22.23 -11.95 21.92
C PRO A 27 -22.35 -12.89 23.13
N PRO A 28 -23.37 -13.76 23.18
CA PRO A 28 -23.50 -14.75 24.24
C PRO A 28 -22.35 -15.77 24.20
N THR A 29 -21.72 -16.00 25.35
CA THR A 29 -20.64 -16.97 25.54
C THR A 29 -21.17 -18.40 25.43
N THR A 30 -20.96 -19.02 24.28
CA THR A 30 -21.23 -20.45 24.06
C THR A 30 -19.90 -21.21 24.19
N PRO A 31 -19.82 -22.34 24.91
CA PRO A 31 -18.59 -23.12 25.00
C PRO A 31 -18.17 -23.63 23.61
N PRO A 32 -16.87 -23.57 23.25
CA PRO A 32 -16.42 -23.99 21.93
C PRO A 32 -16.56 -25.52 21.77
N PRO A 33 -17.09 -26.01 20.65
CA PRO A 33 -17.11 -27.44 20.36
C PRO A 33 -15.68 -28.00 20.29
N ALA A 34 -15.51 -29.27 20.66
CA ALA A 34 -14.24 -29.98 20.54
C ALA A 34 -13.72 -29.85 19.10
N ARG A 35 -12.50 -29.33 18.95
CA ARG A 35 -11.88 -29.04 17.65
C ARG A 35 -11.54 -30.35 16.95
N ALA A 36 -12.42 -30.83 16.08
CA ALA A 36 -12.04 -31.81 15.07
C ALA A 36 -11.02 -31.14 14.14
N THR A 37 -9.89 -31.81 13.88
CA THR A 37 -8.92 -31.35 12.88
C THR A 37 -9.57 -31.44 11.51
N LEU A 38 -9.99 -30.28 10.99
CA LEU A 38 -10.49 -30.15 9.63
C LEU A 38 -9.34 -30.41 8.64
N PRO A 39 -9.61 -31.05 7.50
CA PRO A 39 -8.66 -31.12 6.41
C PRO A 39 -8.15 -29.71 6.09
N THR A 40 -6.85 -29.57 5.85
CA THR A 40 -6.26 -28.29 5.44
C THR A 40 -6.99 -27.80 4.19
N HIS A 41 -7.76 -26.70 4.35
CA HIS A 41 -8.51 -26.11 3.25
C HIS A 41 -7.53 -25.70 2.15
N ARG A 42 -7.69 -26.30 0.96
CA ARG A 42 -6.86 -26.01 -0.20
C ARG A 42 -7.72 -25.36 -1.27
N SER A 43 -7.30 -24.17 -1.73
CA SER A 43 -7.91 -23.53 -2.89
C SER A 43 -7.70 -24.41 -4.12
N PRO A 44 -8.71 -24.59 -5.00
CA PRO A 44 -8.56 -25.29 -6.28
C PRO A 44 -7.45 -24.69 -7.17
N TYR A 45 -7.11 -23.42 -6.94
CA TYR A 45 -6.07 -22.69 -7.68
C TYR A 45 -4.77 -22.51 -6.89
N GLY A 46 -4.68 -23.09 -5.69
CA GLY A 46 -3.48 -23.01 -4.86
C GLY A 46 -2.41 -23.98 -5.35
N PRO A 47 -1.15 -23.54 -5.51
CA PRO A 47 -0.06 -24.45 -5.85
C PRO A 47 -0.01 -25.60 -4.84
N ASP A 48 0.46 -26.77 -5.28
CA ASP A 48 0.71 -27.89 -4.36
C ASP A 48 1.60 -27.39 -3.23
N ALA A 49 1.11 -27.46 -1.99
CA ALA A 49 1.86 -27.01 -0.82
C ALA A 49 3.20 -27.75 -0.66
N ASN A 50 3.33 -28.91 -1.32
CA ASN A 50 4.53 -29.74 -1.34
C ASN A 50 5.37 -29.57 -2.62
N ALA A 51 4.92 -28.77 -3.60
CA ALA A 51 5.69 -28.46 -4.80
C ALA A 51 6.33 -27.07 -4.64
N PRO A 52 7.66 -26.98 -4.42
CA PRO A 52 8.33 -25.70 -4.39
C PRO A 52 8.18 -24.99 -5.74
N LEU A 53 7.86 -23.69 -5.70
CA LEU A 53 7.81 -22.87 -6.90
C LEU A 53 9.23 -22.69 -7.43
N ASP A 54 9.47 -23.12 -8.68
CA ASP A 54 10.74 -22.85 -9.35
C ASP A 54 10.81 -21.37 -9.75
N GLY A 55 11.50 -20.57 -8.95
CA GLY A 55 11.74 -19.15 -9.20
C GLY A 55 12.64 -18.89 -10.42
N THR A 56 13.31 -19.91 -10.97
CA THR A 56 14.11 -19.81 -12.19
C THR A 56 13.31 -20.07 -13.45
N ALA A 57 12.23 -20.85 -13.35
CA ALA A 57 11.29 -21.11 -14.44
C ALA A 57 10.51 -19.84 -14.85
N THR A 58 10.38 -18.86 -13.95
CA THR A 58 9.65 -17.61 -14.21
C THR A 58 10.57 -16.40 -14.08
N ARG A 59 10.72 -15.64 -15.16
CA ARG A 59 11.47 -14.37 -15.12
C ARG A 59 10.73 -13.37 -14.23
N SER A 60 11.38 -12.89 -13.18
CA SER A 60 10.87 -11.79 -12.37
C SER A 60 10.92 -10.49 -13.18
N VAL A 61 9.77 -10.10 -13.73
CA VAL A 61 9.59 -8.79 -14.36
C VAL A 61 9.07 -7.84 -13.29
N ARG A 62 9.57 -6.59 -13.27
CA ARG A 62 9.08 -5.51 -12.40
C ARG A 62 8.37 -4.43 -13.25
N PRO A 63 7.17 -4.69 -13.79
CA PRO A 63 6.52 -3.77 -14.75
C PRO A 63 6.39 -2.34 -14.22
N TYR A 64 6.12 -2.20 -12.93
CA TYR A 64 5.94 -0.91 -12.29
C TYR A 64 7.25 -0.16 -12.04
N LEU A 65 8.37 -0.87 -11.82
CA LEU A 65 9.68 -0.21 -11.77
C LEU A 65 10.02 0.38 -13.15
N THR A 66 9.86 -0.42 -14.21
CA THR A 66 10.16 0.05 -15.58
C THR A 66 9.27 1.21 -15.99
N ALA A 67 7.97 1.17 -15.63
CA ALA A 67 7.05 2.27 -15.89
C ALA A 67 7.41 3.53 -15.08
N HIS A 68 7.86 3.36 -13.83
CA HIS A 68 8.29 4.45 -12.97
C HIS A 68 9.52 5.17 -13.52
N GLU A 69 10.56 4.43 -13.89
CA GLU A 69 11.79 4.99 -14.49
C GLU A 69 11.50 5.73 -15.80
N GLN A 70 10.64 5.17 -16.67
CA GLN A 70 10.22 5.84 -17.90
C GLN A 70 9.49 7.16 -17.62
N ARG A 71 8.61 7.18 -16.61
CA ARG A 71 7.90 8.39 -16.20
C ARG A 71 8.86 9.45 -15.68
N LEU A 72 9.85 9.07 -14.87
CA LEU A 72 10.87 9.99 -14.37
C LEU A 72 11.65 10.64 -15.53
N ARG A 73 12.16 9.85 -16.47
CA ARG A 73 12.88 10.38 -17.64
C ARG A 73 12.04 11.34 -18.49
N ARG A 74 10.75 11.03 -18.69
CA ARG A 74 9.83 11.94 -19.41
C ARG A 74 9.63 13.25 -18.67
N ARG A 75 9.53 13.20 -17.34
CA ARG A 75 9.40 14.40 -16.50
C ARG A 75 10.67 15.24 -16.56
N GLU A 76 11.85 14.64 -16.42
CA GLU A 76 13.13 15.33 -16.55
C GLU A 76 13.26 16.04 -17.90
N SER A 77 12.94 15.32 -18.99
CA SER A 77 12.96 15.88 -20.35
C SER A 77 11.98 17.05 -20.51
N ALA A 78 10.79 16.95 -19.93
CA ALA A 78 9.79 18.02 -19.97
C ALA A 78 10.25 19.26 -19.21
N MET A 79 10.89 19.10 -18.04
CA MET A 79 11.41 20.21 -17.25
C MET A 79 12.60 20.88 -17.94
N ALA A 80 13.51 20.10 -18.54
CA ALA A 80 14.62 20.63 -19.33
C ALA A 80 14.13 21.46 -20.53
N THR A 81 13.07 21.02 -21.20
CA THR A 81 12.43 21.76 -22.30
C THR A 81 11.88 23.11 -21.83
N LEU A 82 11.42 23.20 -20.59
CA LEU A 82 10.93 24.42 -19.96
C LEU A 82 12.06 25.32 -19.41
N GLY A 83 13.33 24.91 -19.54
CA GLY A 83 14.47 25.61 -18.94
C GLY A 83 14.55 25.50 -17.42
N LEU A 84 13.78 24.58 -16.82
CA LEU A 84 13.80 24.29 -15.39
C LEU A 84 14.84 23.19 -15.14
N ASP A 85 15.97 23.55 -14.56
CA ASP A 85 16.93 22.56 -14.08
C ASP A 85 16.33 21.83 -12.89
N MET A 86 16.05 20.54 -13.05
CA MET A 86 15.61 19.72 -11.93
C MET A 86 16.85 19.43 -11.10
N PRO A 87 16.83 19.68 -9.78
CA PRO A 87 17.93 19.25 -8.96
C PRO A 87 18.06 17.74 -9.15
N GLY A 88 19.27 17.34 -9.55
CA GLY A 88 19.62 15.95 -9.71
C GLY A 88 19.32 15.19 -8.42
N PRO A 89 19.28 13.87 -8.50
CA PRO A 89 18.99 13.06 -7.36
C PRO A 89 19.94 13.37 -6.21
N TYR A 90 19.43 14.00 -5.17
CA TYR A 90 20.19 14.23 -3.95
C TYR A 90 20.46 12.86 -3.31
N TRP A 91 21.54 12.69 -2.54
CA TRP A 91 21.87 11.43 -1.87
C TRP A 91 22.06 11.68 -0.38
N ILE A 92 21.24 11.04 0.46
CA ILE A 92 21.36 11.05 1.92
C ILE A 92 21.58 9.61 2.39
N HIS A 93 22.71 9.36 3.09
CA HIS A 93 23.11 8.05 3.62
C HIS A 93 23.29 6.93 2.56
N GLY A 94 23.85 7.24 1.39
CA GLY A 94 24.02 6.26 0.31
C GLY A 94 22.70 5.83 -0.36
N MET A 95 21.59 6.46 0.02
CA MET A 95 20.32 6.41 -0.68
C MET A 95 20.06 7.75 -1.35
N GLU A 96 19.46 7.71 -2.51
CA GLU A 96 19.00 8.87 -3.26
C GLU A 96 17.85 9.55 -2.49
N ALA A 97 18.06 10.73 -1.91
CA ALA A 97 17.11 11.51 -1.14
C ALA A 97 17.21 12.99 -1.50
N ALA A 98 16.14 13.49 -2.15
CA ALA A 98 15.84 14.86 -2.60
C ALA A 98 16.13 16.01 -1.60
#